data_AF-A0A923QEB4-F1
#
_entry.id   AF-A0A923QEB4-F1
#
_cell.length_a   1.000
_cell.length_b   1.000
_cell.length_c   1.000
_cell.angle_alpha   90.00
_cell.angle_beta   90.00
_cell.angle_gamma   90.00
#
_symmetry.space_group_name_H-M   'P 1'
#
loop_
_entity.id
_entity.type
_entity.pdbx_description
1 polymer ?
#
loop_
_entity_poly.entity_id
_entity_poly.type
_entity_poly.pdbx_seq_one_letter_code
_entity_poly.pdbx_strand_id
1 'polypeptide(L)'
;DLTFAKIRFDERSLVTVLWDLRRLEDPMARALCWAALWDACRDAELLAADFVGAVLANVDGERDPAVVATLLTQARTAATLFADGPTLRDALAQASAAAVWSGDSGDLQLVHLRALAGVADGLSHPPMLQGLLDGQDVPAGLLVDTDLRWTLVQALAGLGAIDEAAIETELVRDATSAGQRSAATARAALPDADAKQRAWSAAVGDLSLSNAEAHALARGFWQPGQDALLEPYVDRYVAELPGLWQVRTPEVVGRLTQLLFPSTLVRADVLDRTEPLLAEHHPAGLRRLVAEQRDDLRRAVAARAVR
;
A
#
# COMPACT_ATOMS: atom_id res chain seq x y z
N ASP A 1 -7.42 7.87 28.50
CA ASP A 1 -7.42 6.47 28.94
C ASP A 1 -6.11 5.84 28.48
N LEU A 2 -5.38 5.16 29.36
CA LEU A 2 -4.05 4.58 29.08
C LEU A 2 -4.13 3.06 28.84
N THR A 3 -5.34 2.52 28.71
CA THR A 3 -5.57 1.08 28.52
C THR A 3 -5.53 0.71 27.05
N PHE A 4 -4.77 -0.32 26.69
CA PHE A 4 -4.76 -0.89 25.35
C PHE A 4 -5.86 -1.97 25.24
N ALA A 5 -6.99 -1.63 24.63
CA ALA A 5 -8.13 -2.53 24.46
C ALA A 5 -8.76 -2.35 23.07
N LYS A 6 -9.24 -3.47 22.48
CA LYS A 6 -10.08 -3.42 21.28
C LYS A 6 -11.52 -3.14 21.66
N ILE A 7 -12.16 -2.23 20.93
CA ILE A 7 -13.57 -1.86 21.13
C ILE A 7 -14.41 -2.58 20.07
N ARG A 8 -15.57 -3.08 20.46
CA ARG A 8 -16.62 -3.58 19.58
C ARG A 8 -17.92 -2.87 19.90
N PHE A 9 -18.55 -2.34 18.87
CA PHE A 9 -19.83 -1.66 18.98
C PHE A 9 -20.96 -2.68 18.99
N ASP A 10 -22.02 -2.40 19.75
CA ASP A 10 -23.31 -3.04 19.51
C ASP A 10 -23.86 -2.62 18.13
N GLU A 11 -24.81 -3.38 17.61
CA GLU A 11 -25.35 -3.20 16.25
C GLU A 11 -25.80 -1.75 15.97
N ARG A 12 -26.51 -1.12 16.91
CA ARG A 12 -26.99 0.26 16.75
C ARG A 12 -25.84 1.26 16.71
N SER A 13 -24.88 1.10 17.62
CA SER A 13 -23.69 1.96 17.66
C SER A 13 -22.85 1.79 16.40
N LEU A 14 -22.69 0.55 15.90
CA LEU A 14 -21.97 0.25 14.67
C LEU A 14 -22.59 0.96 13.47
N VAL A 15 -23.90 0.81 13.26
CA VAL A 15 -24.60 1.49 12.15
C VAL A 15 -24.42 3.01 12.25
N THR A 16 -24.50 3.57 13.45
CA THR A 16 -24.31 5.01 13.67
C THR A 16 -22.90 5.46 13.27
N VAL A 17 -21.86 4.75 13.71
CA VAL A 17 -20.48 5.13 13.38
C VAL A 17 -20.12 4.87 11.92
N LEU A 18 -20.79 3.95 11.22
CA LEU A 18 -20.56 3.74 9.79
C LEU A 18 -21.04 4.94 8.95
N TRP A 19 -22.15 5.57 9.33
CA TRP A 19 -22.80 6.61 8.50
C TRP A 19 -22.62 8.05 8.99
N ASP A 20 -22.51 8.24 10.31
CA ASP A 20 -22.64 9.56 10.95
C ASP A 20 -21.46 9.93 11.85
N LEU A 21 -20.33 9.20 11.81
CA LEU A 21 -19.16 9.46 12.65
C LEU A 21 -18.65 10.90 12.54
N ARG A 22 -18.74 11.52 11.37
CA ARG A 22 -18.38 12.95 11.16
C ARG A 22 -19.17 13.93 12.04
N ARG A 23 -20.33 13.52 12.56
CA ARG A 23 -21.18 14.35 13.44
C ARG A 23 -20.69 14.39 14.89
N LEU A 24 -19.79 13.50 15.29
CA LEU A 24 -19.20 13.53 16.62
C LEU A 24 -18.24 14.71 16.73
N GLU A 25 -18.51 15.63 17.66
CA GLU A 25 -17.72 16.86 17.80
C GLU A 25 -16.33 16.60 18.41
N ASP A 26 -16.24 15.67 19.36
CA ASP A 26 -14.97 15.32 20.04
C ASP A 26 -14.02 14.53 19.10
N PRO A 27 -12.86 15.10 18.74
CA PRO A 27 -11.88 14.42 17.89
C PRO A 27 -11.33 13.13 18.48
N MET A 28 -11.21 13.03 19.82
CA MET A 28 -10.73 11.83 20.47
C MET A 28 -11.74 10.69 20.34
N ALA A 29 -13.03 10.98 20.53
CA ALA A 29 -14.10 10.02 20.29
C ALA A 29 -14.11 9.53 18.83
N ARG A 30 -13.94 10.42 17.85
CA ARG A 30 -13.82 10.00 16.43
C ARG A 30 -12.61 9.10 16.20
N ALA A 31 -11.45 9.46 16.74
CA ALA A 31 -10.24 8.64 16.63
C ALA A 31 -10.41 7.23 17.21
N LEU A 32 -11.07 7.11 18.37
CA LEU A 32 -11.39 5.81 18.97
C LEU A 32 -12.38 5.00 18.12
N CYS A 33 -13.37 5.66 17.52
CA CYS A 33 -14.32 5.00 16.62
C CYS A 33 -13.63 4.50 15.34
N TRP A 34 -12.74 5.31 14.75
CA TRP A 34 -11.94 4.90 13.60
C TRP A 34 -11.03 3.71 13.91
N ALA A 35 -10.33 3.74 15.05
CA ALA A 35 -9.51 2.62 15.48
C ALA A 35 -10.33 1.35 15.67
N ALA A 36 -11.51 1.43 16.28
CA ALA A 36 -12.40 0.30 16.48
C ALA A 36 -12.92 -0.30 15.16
N LEU A 37 -13.32 0.56 14.21
CA LEU A 37 -13.77 0.13 12.87
C LEU A 37 -12.64 -0.55 12.08
N TRP A 38 -11.44 0.03 12.10
CA TRP A 38 -10.28 -0.54 11.44
C TRP A 38 -9.88 -1.89 12.06
N ASP A 39 -9.85 -2.00 13.39
CA ASP A 39 -9.57 -3.25 14.09
C ASP A 39 -10.61 -4.33 13.76
N ALA A 40 -11.90 -3.99 13.76
CA ALA A 40 -12.95 -4.94 13.38
C ALA A 40 -12.80 -5.41 11.93
N CYS A 41 -12.44 -4.52 11.00
CA CYS A 41 -12.17 -4.88 9.61
C CYS A 41 -10.97 -5.84 9.49
N ARG A 42 -9.87 -5.55 10.19
CA ARG A 42 -8.67 -6.41 10.23
C ARG A 42 -8.88 -7.76 10.90
N ASP A 43 -9.83 -7.85 11.84
CA ASP A 43 -10.19 -9.09 12.52
C ASP A 43 -11.26 -9.89 11.76
N ALA A 44 -11.67 -9.44 10.57
CA ALA A 44 -12.73 -10.06 9.77
C ALA A 44 -14.11 -10.06 10.47
N GLU A 45 -14.36 -9.08 11.33
CA GLU A 45 -15.63 -8.87 12.03
C GLU A 45 -16.48 -7.75 11.39
N LEU A 46 -15.89 -6.96 10.50
CA LEU A 46 -16.54 -5.94 9.68
C LEU A 46 -16.12 -6.13 8.23
N LEU A 47 -17.08 -6.09 7.29
CA LEU A 47 -16.78 -6.20 5.87
C LEU A 47 -15.86 -5.06 5.41
N ALA A 48 -14.91 -5.38 4.52
CA ALA A 48 -14.05 -4.38 3.91
C ALA A 48 -14.86 -3.29 3.19
N ALA A 49 -15.98 -3.68 2.56
CA ALA A 49 -16.91 -2.75 1.91
C ALA A 49 -17.54 -1.75 2.89
N ASP A 50 -17.95 -2.22 4.08
CA ASP A 50 -18.54 -1.35 5.11
C ASP A 50 -17.49 -0.39 5.68
N PHE A 51 -16.27 -0.87 5.95
CA PHE A 51 -15.19 -0.01 6.42
C PHE A 51 -14.81 1.07 5.39
N VAL A 52 -14.61 0.68 4.13
CA VAL A 52 -14.31 1.62 3.03
C VAL A 52 -15.47 2.60 2.86
N GLY A 53 -16.72 2.12 2.86
CA GLY A 53 -17.91 2.95 2.80
C GLY A 53 -17.98 3.96 3.94
N ALA A 54 -17.64 3.56 5.17
CA ALA A 54 -17.62 4.45 6.32
C ALA A 54 -16.57 5.55 6.18
N VAL A 55 -15.34 5.21 5.74
CA VAL A 55 -14.30 6.19 5.44
C VAL A 55 -14.80 7.18 4.38
N LEU A 56 -15.32 6.70 3.25
CA LEU A 56 -15.83 7.56 2.18
C LEU A 56 -16.99 8.45 2.62
N ALA A 57 -17.87 7.97 3.50
CA ALA A 57 -19.00 8.74 4.00
C ALA A 57 -18.60 9.83 5.01
N ASN A 58 -17.45 9.69 5.71
CA ASN A 58 -17.16 10.52 6.87
C ASN A 58 -15.82 11.28 6.81
N VAL A 59 -14.91 10.93 5.89
CA VAL A 59 -13.55 11.49 5.84
C VAL A 59 -13.54 13.02 5.67
N ASP A 60 -14.51 13.59 4.94
CA ASP A 60 -14.66 15.04 4.75
C ASP A 60 -14.99 15.80 6.06
N GLY A 61 -15.38 15.08 7.11
CA GLY A 61 -15.55 15.64 8.46
C GLY A 61 -14.24 15.82 9.22
N GLU A 62 -13.17 15.16 8.79
CA GLU A 62 -11.85 15.28 9.42
C GLU A 62 -11.05 16.43 8.82
N ARG A 63 -10.47 17.24 9.71
CA ARG A 63 -9.75 18.47 9.33
C ARG A 63 -8.24 18.35 9.41
N ASP A 64 -7.74 17.29 10.04
CA ASP A 64 -6.32 17.02 10.18
C ASP A 64 -5.85 16.18 8.97
N PRO A 65 -4.95 16.70 8.11
CA PRO A 65 -4.44 15.97 6.96
C PRO A 65 -3.76 14.64 7.31
N ALA A 66 -3.15 14.52 8.49
CA ALA A 66 -2.52 13.26 8.93
C ALA A 66 -3.56 12.19 9.26
N VAL A 67 -4.70 12.59 9.83
CA VAL A 67 -5.83 11.69 10.10
C VAL A 67 -6.44 11.22 8.77
N VAL A 68 -6.73 12.15 7.86
CA VAL A 68 -7.26 11.84 6.53
C VAL A 68 -6.32 10.90 5.76
N ALA A 69 -5.02 11.19 5.74
CA ALA A 69 -4.03 10.34 5.08
C ALA A 69 -4.00 8.91 5.65
N THR A 70 -4.13 8.79 6.98
CA THR A 70 -4.19 7.50 7.67
C THR A 70 -5.44 6.72 7.26
N LEU A 71 -6.61 7.37 7.27
CA LEU A 71 -7.88 6.73 6.91
C LEU A 71 -7.90 6.28 5.45
N LEU A 72 -7.44 7.11 4.52
CA LEU A 72 -7.36 6.74 3.10
C LEU A 72 -6.36 5.61 2.86
N THR A 73 -5.24 5.57 3.61
CA THR A 73 -4.28 4.46 3.55
C THR A 73 -4.88 3.14 4.07
N GLN A 74 -5.63 3.20 5.18
CA GLN A 74 -6.34 2.04 5.72
C GLN A 74 -7.44 1.56 4.76
N ALA A 75 -8.22 2.49 4.19
CA ALA A 75 -9.26 2.17 3.22
C ALA A 75 -8.67 1.52 1.96
N ARG A 76 -7.55 2.05 1.44
CA ARG A 76 -6.80 1.38 0.36
C ARG A 76 -6.38 -0.03 0.75
N THR A 77 -5.87 -0.21 1.96
CA THR A 77 -5.43 -1.53 2.45
C THR A 77 -6.60 -2.50 2.48
N ALA A 78 -7.76 -2.10 3.01
CA ALA A 78 -8.98 -2.91 2.98
C ALA A 78 -9.44 -3.24 1.56
N ALA A 79 -9.48 -2.24 0.67
CA ALA A 79 -9.88 -2.42 -0.73
C ALA A 79 -8.92 -3.29 -1.56
N THR A 80 -7.64 -3.36 -1.17
CA THR A 80 -6.60 -4.12 -1.89
C THR A 80 -6.44 -5.53 -1.34
N LEU A 81 -6.40 -5.67 -0.01
CA LEU A 81 -6.03 -6.92 0.65
C LEU A 81 -7.24 -7.66 1.20
N PHE A 82 -8.30 -6.98 1.63
CA PHE A 82 -9.42 -7.60 2.35
C PHE A 82 -10.67 -7.80 1.49
N ALA A 83 -10.67 -7.29 0.26
CA ALA A 83 -11.73 -7.49 -0.71
C ALA A 83 -11.19 -8.12 -2.01
N ASP A 84 -12.09 -8.79 -2.73
CA ASP A 84 -11.82 -9.29 -4.07
C ASP A 84 -12.31 -8.29 -5.13
N GLY A 85 -11.58 -8.22 -6.25
CA GLY A 85 -11.92 -7.38 -7.39
C GLY A 85 -11.59 -5.89 -7.22
N PRO A 86 -11.88 -5.06 -8.24
CA PRO A 86 -11.47 -3.66 -8.27
C PRO A 86 -12.48 -2.71 -7.59
N THR A 87 -13.73 -3.11 -7.38
CA THR A 87 -14.86 -2.22 -7.05
C THR A 87 -14.61 -1.26 -5.88
N LEU A 88 -13.98 -1.70 -4.77
CA LEU A 88 -13.70 -0.80 -3.64
C LEU A 88 -12.53 0.15 -3.95
N ARG A 89 -11.54 -0.29 -4.73
CA ARG A 89 -10.46 0.58 -5.20
C ARG A 89 -11.00 1.65 -6.15
N ASP A 90 -11.98 1.28 -6.98
CA ASP A 90 -12.68 2.19 -7.87
C ASP A 90 -13.44 3.27 -7.09
N ALA A 91 -14.21 2.87 -6.08
CA ALA A 91 -14.93 3.81 -5.23
C ALA A 91 -13.97 4.80 -4.53
N LEU A 92 -12.84 4.31 -4.01
CA LEU A 92 -11.81 5.15 -3.40
C LEU A 92 -11.17 6.11 -4.40
N ALA A 93 -10.87 5.65 -5.61
CA ALA A 93 -10.29 6.47 -6.66
C ALA A 93 -11.26 7.57 -7.10
N GLN A 94 -12.53 7.24 -7.35
CA GLN A 94 -13.59 8.20 -7.67
C GLN A 94 -13.75 9.27 -6.59
N ALA A 95 -13.87 8.86 -5.32
CA ALA A 95 -14.06 9.79 -4.22
C ALA A 95 -12.82 10.69 -4.01
N SER A 96 -11.62 10.11 -4.10
CA SER A 96 -10.37 10.87 -3.99
C SER A 96 -10.22 11.86 -5.13
N ALA A 97 -10.57 11.48 -6.37
CA ALA A 97 -10.62 12.41 -7.49
C ALA A 97 -11.64 13.52 -7.22
N ALA A 98 -12.88 13.20 -6.86
CA ALA A 98 -13.88 14.24 -6.56
C ALA A 98 -13.39 15.26 -5.51
N ALA A 99 -12.72 14.79 -4.45
CA ALA A 99 -12.14 15.64 -3.41
C ALA A 99 -10.97 16.50 -3.90
N VAL A 100 -10.14 16.01 -4.83
CA VAL A 100 -9.02 16.78 -5.41
C VAL A 100 -9.53 17.99 -6.21
N TRP A 101 -10.64 17.84 -6.93
CA TRP A 101 -11.20 18.89 -7.81
C TRP A 101 -12.41 19.65 -7.21
N SER A 102 -12.76 19.43 -5.94
CA SER A 102 -13.90 20.11 -5.28
C SER A 102 -13.68 21.61 -5.05
N GLY A 103 -12.43 22.09 -5.19
CA GLY A 103 -12.07 23.51 -5.08
C GLY A 103 -11.42 23.91 -3.74
N ASP A 104 -11.32 22.98 -2.79
CA ASP A 104 -10.55 23.19 -1.55
C ASP A 104 -9.05 23.09 -1.83
N SER A 105 -8.33 24.21 -1.76
CA SER A 105 -6.87 24.25 -1.90
C SER A 105 -6.18 23.97 -0.57
N GLY A 106 -5.17 23.10 -0.56
CA GLY A 106 -4.29 22.91 0.61
C GLY A 106 -3.82 21.47 0.83
N ASP A 107 -3.35 21.17 2.05
CA ASP A 107 -2.76 19.88 2.40
C ASP A 107 -3.72 18.69 2.20
N LEU A 108 -5.03 18.90 2.45
CA LEU A 108 -6.05 17.87 2.22
C LEU A 108 -6.16 17.48 0.73
N GLN A 109 -6.06 18.45 -0.18
CA GLN A 109 -6.05 18.21 -1.62
C GLN A 109 -4.87 17.32 -2.01
N LEU A 110 -3.68 17.59 -1.47
CA LEU A 110 -2.49 16.78 -1.69
C LEU A 110 -2.65 15.36 -1.14
N VAL A 111 -3.26 15.21 0.04
CA VAL A 111 -3.56 13.91 0.66
C VAL A 111 -4.51 13.09 -0.22
N HIS A 112 -5.58 13.67 -0.73
CA HIS A 112 -6.50 12.98 -1.63
C HIS A 112 -5.85 12.61 -2.97
N LEU A 113 -4.97 13.47 -3.51
CA LEU A 113 -4.25 13.13 -4.73
C LEU A 113 -3.27 11.96 -4.52
N ARG A 114 -2.56 11.94 -3.39
CA ARG A 114 -1.70 10.79 -3.03
C ARG A 114 -2.51 9.51 -2.84
N ALA A 115 -3.70 9.61 -2.23
CA ALA A 115 -4.61 8.49 -2.11
C ALA A 115 -5.05 7.97 -3.48
N LEU A 116 -5.47 8.86 -4.38
CA LEU A 116 -5.85 8.57 -5.76
C LEU A 116 -4.73 7.85 -6.53
N ALA A 117 -3.50 8.37 -6.49
CA ALA A 117 -2.34 7.72 -7.11
C ALA A 117 -2.08 6.33 -6.53
N GLY A 118 -2.41 6.11 -5.25
CA GLY A 118 -2.24 4.84 -4.57
C GLY A 118 -3.27 3.75 -4.90
N VAL A 119 -4.40 4.08 -5.52
CA VAL A 119 -5.47 3.14 -5.93
C VAL A 119 -5.71 3.15 -7.45
N ALA A 120 -4.72 3.60 -8.19
CA ALA A 120 -4.84 3.90 -9.62
C ALA A 120 -5.05 2.66 -10.51
N ASP A 121 -4.97 1.46 -9.95
CA ASP A 121 -5.23 0.18 -10.64
C ASP A 121 -6.72 -0.16 -10.76
N GLY A 122 -7.58 0.47 -9.95
CA GLY A 122 -9.02 0.22 -9.97
C GLY A 122 -9.71 0.80 -11.21
N LEU A 123 -9.57 2.11 -11.41
CA LEU A 123 -10.22 2.82 -12.51
C LEU A 123 -9.18 3.17 -13.55
N SER A 124 -9.56 3.08 -14.82
CA SER A 124 -8.79 3.50 -16.00
C SER A 124 -8.42 5.00 -16.01
N HIS A 125 -7.72 5.48 -14.98
CA HIS A 125 -7.17 6.81 -14.79
C HIS A 125 -5.70 7.00 -15.18
N PRO A 126 -4.98 6.07 -15.87
CA PRO A 126 -3.67 6.41 -16.41
C PRO A 126 -3.61 7.75 -17.16
N PRO A 127 -4.60 8.12 -18.01
CA PRO A 127 -4.58 9.41 -18.68
C PRO A 127 -4.67 10.60 -17.73
N MET A 128 -5.43 10.49 -16.64
CA MET A 128 -5.56 11.58 -15.65
C MET A 128 -4.26 11.76 -14.87
N LEU A 129 -3.65 10.66 -14.39
CA LEU A 129 -2.37 10.73 -13.68
C LEU A 129 -1.23 11.20 -14.58
N GLN A 130 -1.23 10.78 -15.85
CA GLN A 130 -0.30 11.26 -16.87
C GLN A 130 -0.50 12.75 -17.12
N GLY A 131 -1.75 13.21 -17.25
CA GLY A 131 -2.07 14.64 -17.37
C GLY A 131 -1.48 15.45 -16.23
N LEU A 132 -1.69 15.03 -14.98
CA LEU A 132 -1.10 15.69 -13.80
C LEU A 132 0.45 15.71 -13.85
N LEU A 133 1.07 14.61 -14.27
CA LEU A 133 2.53 14.52 -14.41
C LEU A 133 3.06 15.47 -15.51
N ASP A 134 2.29 15.67 -16.57
CA ASP A 134 2.60 16.54 -17.71
C ASP A 134 2.16 18.00 -17.48
N GLY A 135 1.64 18.32 -16.28
CA GLY A 135 1.17 19.65 -15.91
C GLY A 135 -0.16 20.06 -16.56
N GLN A 136 -0.93 19.09 -17.04
CA GLN A 136 -2.27 19.26 -17.62
C GLN A 136 -3.35 19.04 -16.55
N ASP A 137 -4.43 19.81 -16.61
CA ASP A 137 -5.59 19.71 -15.72
C ASP A 137 -5.25 19.71 -14.22
N VAL A 138 -4.11 20.32 -13.85
CA VAL A 138 -3.66 20.44 -12.46
C VAL A 138 -4.67 21.31 -11.69
N PRO A 139 -5.27 20.79 -10.60
CA PRO A 139 -6.18 21.55 -9.75
C PRO A 139 -5.59 22.88 -9.30
N ALA A 140 -6.44 23.91 -9.23
CA ALA A 140 -6.02 25.23 -8.77
C ALA A 140 -5.42 25.15 -7.35
N GLY A 141 -4.24 25.75 -7.17
CA GLY A 141 -3.53 25.79 -5.89
C GLY A 141 -2.67 24.56 -5.59
N LEU A 142 -2.74 23.50 -6.40
CA LEU A 142 -1.89 22.32 -6.24
C LEU A 142 -0.54 22.51 -6.92
N LEU A 143 0.54 22.29 -6.17
CA LEU A 143 1.88 22.16 -6.71
C LEU A 143 2.21 20.69 -6.95
N VAL A 144 2.52 20.32 -8.20
CA VAL A 144 3.06 19.00 -8.54
C VAL A 144 4.57 19.01 -8.33
N ASP A 145 4.97 18.99 -7.05
CA ASP A 145 6.38 18.97 -6.63
C ASP A 145 7.07 17.63 -6.93
N THR A 146 8.39 17.58 -6.72
CA THR A 146 9.21 16.38 -7.01
C THR A 146 8.68 15.11 -6.33
N ASP A 147 8.23 15.20 -5.08
CA ASP A 147 7.73 14.03 -4.35
C ASP A 147 6.40 13.52 -4.94
N LEU A 148 5.51 14.44 -5.31
CA LEU A 148 4.27 14.10 -5.98
C LEU A 148 4.52 13.55 -7.39
N ARG A 149 5.46 14.12 -8.15
CA ARG A 149 5.87 13.59 -9.47
C ARG A 149 6.33 12.15 -9.36
N TRP A 150 7.19 11.82 -8.40
CA TRP A 150 7.60 10.43 -8.17
C TRP A 150 6.48 9.51 -7.72
N THR A 151 5.51 10.02 -6.95
CA THR A 151 4.30 9.28 -6.61
C THR A 151 3.50 8.92 -7.86
N LEU A 152 3.31 9.88 -8.78
CA LEU A 152 2.62 9.65 -10.06
C LEU A 152 3.40 8.68 -10.97
N VAL A 153 4.72 8.85 -11.07
CA VAL A 153 5.59 7.96 -11.87
C VAL A 153 5.56 6.53 -11.35
N GLN A 154 5.64 6.30 -10.05
CA GLN A 154 5.55 4.96 -9.47
C GLN A 154 4.18 4.31 -9.72
N ALA A 155 3.10 5.08 -9.57
CA ALA A 155 1.75 4.60 -9.88
C ALA A 155 1.61 4.21 -11.36
N LEU A 156 1.97 5.12 -12.28
CA LEU A 156 1.92 4.88 -13.72
C LEU A 156 2.80 3.70 -14.15
N ALA A 157 3.99 3.54 -13.56
CA ALA A 157 4.88 2.41 -13.84
C ALA A 157 4.26 1.10 -13.38
N GLY A 158 3.66 1.04 -12.19
CA GLY A 158 2.92 -0.12 -11.69
C GLY A 158 1.76 -0.55 -12.60
N LEU A 159 1.12 0.42 -13.26
CA LEU A 159 0.05 0.17 -14.24
C LEU A 159 0.56 -0.20 -15.63
N GLY A 160 1.87 -0.10 -15.88
CA GLY A 160 2.44 -0.24 -17.22
C GLY A 160 2.04 0.89 -18.17
N ALA A 161 1.60 2.04 -17.64
CA ALA A 161 1.19 3.20 -18.42
C ALA A 161 2.38 4.07 -18.89
N ILE A 162 3.53 3.89 -18.25
CA ILE A 162 4.81 4.47 -18.66
C ILE A 162 5.88 3.38 -18.73
N ASP A 163 6.92 3.63 -19.49
CA ASP A 163 8.05 2.72 -19.69
C ASP A 163 9.32 3.19 -18.97
N GLU A 164 10.41 2.43 -19.16
CA GLU A 164 11.73 2.77 -18.64
C GLU A 164 12.23 4.15 -19.10
N ALA A 165 11.93 4.55 -20.34
CA ALA A 165 12.39 5.82 -20.88
C ALA A 165 11.70 7.02 -20.19
N ALA A 166 10.42 6.89 -19.88
CA ALA A 166 9.69 7.88 -19.09
C ALA A 166 10.23 7.98 -17.65
N ILE A 167 10.55 6.85 -17.01
CA ILE A 167 11.16 6.82 -15.67
C ILE A 167 12.53 7.51 -15.70
N GLU A 168 13.36 7.22 -16.70
CA GLU A 168 14.67 7.86 -16.87
C GLU A 168 14.53 9.36 -17.13
N THR A 169 13.52 9.77 -17.91
CA THR A 169 13.25 11.20 -18.14
C THR A 169 12.96 11.93 -16.84
N GLU A 170 12.21 11.31 -15.91
CA GLU A 170 11.98 11.89 -14.59
C GLU A 170 13.23 11.86 -13.71
N LEU A 171 14.04 10.79 -13.79
CA LEU A 171 15.30 10.70 -13.07
C LEU A 171 16.31 11.78 -13.49
N VAL A 172 16.35 12.14 -14.78
CA VAL A 172 17.16 13.26 -15.27
C VAL A 172 16.70 14.59 -14.66
N ARG A 173 15.39 14.76 -14.41
CA ARG A 173 14.85 15.96 -13.74
C ARG A 173 15.21 15.99 -12.26
N ASP A 174 15.21 14.84 -11.59
CA ASP A 174 15.60 14.68 -10.19
C ASP A 174 16.83 13.77 -10.04
N ALA A 175 18.00 14.28 -10.44
CA ALA A 175 19.27 13.57 -10.35
C ALA A 175 19.84 13.44 -8.92
N THR A 176 18.97 13.44 -7.91
CA THR A 176 19.36 13.30 -6.49
C THR A 176 19.40 11.83 -6.07
N SER A 177 19.98 11.55 -4.90
CA SER A 177 19.92 10.19 -4.32
C SER A 177 18.48 9.77 -4.01
N ALA A 178 17.57 10.72 -3.73
CA ALA A 178 16.15 10.45 -3.55
C ALA A 178 15.50 10.03 -4.87
N GLY A 179 15.75 10.78 -5.94
CA GLY A 179 15.30 10.44 -7.28
C GLY A 179 15.76 9.07 -7.75
N GLN A 180 17.04 8.71 -7.50
CA GLN A 180 17.56 7.37 -7.82
C GLN A 180 16.76 6.25 -7.11
N ARG A 181 16.40 6.44 -5.83
CA ARG A 181 15.57 5.48 -5.09
C ARG A 181 14.14 5.43 -5.61
N SER A 182 13.56 6.57 -5.96
CA SER A 182 12.23 6.63 -6.54
C SER A 182 12.18 5.95 -7.91
N ALA A 183 13.19 6.17 -8.76
CA ALA A 183 13.36 5.48 -10.03
C ALA A 183 13.51 3.96 -9.83
N ALA A 184 14.34 3.51 -8.88
CA ALA A 184 14.47 2.09 -8.56
C ALA A 184 13.13 1.46 -8.14
N THR A 185 12.31 2.19 -7.37
CA THR A 185 10.97 1.76 -6.98
C THR A 185 10.04 1.66 -8.20
N ALA A 186 10.02 2.67 -9.06
CA ALA A 186 9.20 2.68 -10.28
C ALA A 186 9.59 1.57 -11.26
N ARG A 187 10.89 1.35 -11.47
CA ARG A 187 11.43 0.25 -12.30
C ARG A 187 11.00 -1.11 -11.80
N ALA A 188 11.06 -1.33 -10.48
CA ALA A 188 10.61 -2.57 -9.86
C ALA A 188 9.08 -2.76 -9.96
N ALA A 189 8.33 -1.66 -10.09
CA ALA A 189 6.87 -1.69 -10.22
C ALA A 189 6.38 -2.09 -11.61
N LEU A 190 7.17 -1.89 -12.68
CA LEU A 190 6.78 -2.23 -14.05
C LEU A 190 6.19 -3.66 -14.18
N PRO A 191 5.05 -3.85 -14.86
CA PRO A 191 4.43 -5.16 -15.11
C PRO A 191 5.15 -5.94 -16.21
N ASP A 192 6.48 -6.06 -16.09
CA ASP A 192 7.36 -6.71 -17.04
C ASP A 192 8.20 -7.80 -16.36
N ALA A 193 8.29 -8.98 -16.97
CA ALA A 193 8.98 -10.13 -16.38
C ALA A 193 10.48 -9.86 -16.17
N ASP A 194 11.12 -9.19 -17.13
CA ASP A 194 12.55 -8.87 -17.02
C ASP A 194 12.78 -7.79 -15.94
N ALA A 195 11.88 -6.81 -15.83
CA ALA A 195 11.91 -5.81 -14.75
C ALA A 195 11.80 -6.46 -13.37
N LYS A 196 10.87 -7.41 -13.18
CA LYS A 196 10.76 -8.19 -11.93
C LYS A 196 12.03 -8.98 -11.66
N GLN A 197 12.57 -9.67 -12.67
CA GLN A 197 13.78 -10.48 -12.50
C GLN A 197 14.98 -9.62 -12.09
N ARG A 198 15.16 -8.46 -12.73
CA ARG A 198 16.21 -7.49 -12.39
C ARG A 198 16.04 -6.97 -10.97
N ALA A 199 14.84 -6.50 -10.62
CA ALA A 199 14.57 -5.93 -9.31
C ALA A 199 14.79 -6.95 -8.17
N TRP A 200 14.32 -8.18 -8.34
CA TRP A 200 14.52 -9.25 -7.36
C TRP A 200 16.00 -9.60 -7.20
N SER A 201 16.70 -9.85 -8.32
CA SER A 201 18.11 -10.25 -8.31
C SER A 201 18.99 -9.18 -7.66
N ALA A 202 18.69 -7.90 -7.93
CA ALA A 202 19.38 -6.78 -7.32
C ALA A 202 19.07 -6.65 -5.82
N ALA A 203 17.80 -6.67 -5.41
CA ALA A 203 17.42 -6.54 -4.00
C ALA A 203 17.97 -7.67 -3.12
N VAL A 204 17.92 -8.92 -3.61
CA VAL A 204 18.33 -10.11 -2.85
C VAL A 204 19.82 -10.42 -3.02
N GLY A 205 20.35 -10.32 -4.24
CA GLY A 205 21.69 -10.81 -4.57
C GLY A 205 22.79 -9.76 -4.65
N ASP A 206 22.48 -8.49 -4.93
CA ASP A 206 23.49 -7.45 -5.11
C ASP A 206 23.86 -6.78 -3.77
N LEU A 207 24.95 -7.24 -3.17
CA LEU A 207 25.47 -6.71 -1.91
C LEU A 207 26.21 -5.37 -2.09
N SER A 208 26.43 -4.90 -3.32
CA SER A 208 27.08 -3.61 -3.59
C SER A 208 26.11 -2.43 -3.51
N LEU A 209 24.81 -2.68 -3.65
CA LEU A 209 23.77 -1.66 -3.47
C LEU A 209 23.74 -1.14 -2.04
N SER A 210 23.45 0.15 -1.90
CA SER A 210 23.13 0.71 -0.60
C SER A 210 21.85 0.06 -0.03
N ASN A 211 21.74 0.04 1.29
CA ASN A 211 20.55 -0.47 1.98
C ASN A 211 19.27 0.21 1.48
N ALA A 212 19.34 1.52 1.24
CA ALA A 212 18.22 2.32 0.80
C ALA A 212 17.77 1.98 -0.64
N GLU A 213 18.71 1.63 -1.52
CA GLU A 213 18.42 1.16 -2.89
C GLU A 213 17.82 -0.25 -2.88
N ALA A 214 18.38 -1.17 -2.10
CA ALA A 214 17.81 -2.52 -1.95
C ALA A 214 16.37 -2.46 -1.42
N HIS A 215 16.10 -1.59 -0.43
CA HIS A 215 14.74 -1.38 0.07
C HIS A 215 13.83 -0.68 -0.95
N ALA A 216 14.38 0.19 -1.82
CA ALA A 216 13.60 0.84 -2.88
C ALA A 216 13.11 -0.18 -3.92
N LEU A 217 14.00 -1.05 -4.38
CA LEU A 217 13.64 -2.16 -5.27
C LEU A 217 12.58 -3.06 -4.63
N ALA A 218 12.78 -3.44 -3.36
CA ALA A 218 11.84 -4.30 -2.65
C ALA A 218 10.45 -3.64 -2.47
N ARG A 219 10.39 -2.33 -2.21
CA ARG A 219 9.11 -1.58 -2.12
C ARG A 219 8.31 -1.60 -3.42
N GLY A 220 8.99 -1.53 -4.57
CA GLY A 220 8.34 -1.53 -5.87
C GLY A 220 7.94 -2.92 -6.38
N PHE A 221 8.41 -3.99 -5.75
CA PHE A 221 8.32 -5.33 -6.32
C PHE A 221 6.90 -5.89 -6.38
N TRP A 222 6.24 -5.99 -5.22
CA TRP A 222 4.89 -6.55 -5.10
C TRP A 222 3.83 -5.49 -5.45
N GLN A 223 3.27 -5.61 -6.64
CA GLN A 223 2.21 -4.73 -7.14
C GLN A 223 0.87 -5.48 -7.22
N PRO A 224 -0.23 -4.92 -6.67
CA PRO A 224 -1.56 -5.45 -6.91
C PRO A 224 -1.88 -5.56 -8.41
N GLY A 225 -2.57 -6.63 -8.81
CA GLY A 225 -2.97 -6.83 -10.21
C GLY A 225 -1.89 -7.44 -11.11
N GLN A 226 -0.68 -7.67 -10.59
CA GLN A 226 0.42 -8.34 -11.31
C GLN A 226 0.63 -9.79 -10.85
N ASP A 227 -0.38 -10.39 -10.23
CA ASP A 227 -0.30 -11.68 -9.51
C ASP A 227 0.35 -12.80 -10.35
N ALA A 228 -0.01 -12.93 -11.63
CA ALA A 228 0.55 -13.96 -12.51
C ALA A 228 2.07 -13.81 -12.76
N LEU A 229 2.58 -12.58 -12.81
CA LEU A 229 4.01 -12.30 -12.94
C LEU A 229 4.76 -12.57 -11.63
N LEU A 230 4.09 -12.36 -10.50
CA LEU A 230 4.67 -12.40 -9.17
C LEU A 230 4.61 -13.79 -8.52
N GLU A 231 3.69 -14.66 -8.97
CA GLU A 231 3.49 -16.02 -8.46
C GLU A 231 4.78 -16.86 -8.31
N PRO A 232 5.71 -16.86 -9.30
CA PRO A 232 6.95 -17.65 -9.18
C PRO A 232 7.88 -17.17 -8.05
N TYR A 233 7.73 -15.92 -7.60
CA TYR A 233 8.61 -15.34 -6.60
C TYR A 233 8.28 -15.74 -5.17
N VAL A 234 7.13 -16.38 -4.93
CA VAL A 234 6.82 -16.97 -3.62
C VAL A 234 7.82 -18.10 -3.29
N ASP A 235 8.09 -18.99 -4.25
CA ASP A 235 9.07 -20.07 -4.03
C ASP A 235 10.50 -19.53 -3.93
N ARG A 236 10.81 -18.49 -4.71
CA ARG A 236 12.11 -17.80 -4.60
C ARG A 236 12.28 -17.12 -3.26
N TYR A 237 11.24 -16.47 -2.73
CA TYR A 237 11.27 -15.89 -1.39
C TYR A 237 11.64 -16.94 -0.35
N VAL A 238 10.97 -18.09 -0.39
CA VAL A 238 11.22 -19.19 0.55
C VAL A 238 12.62 -19.77 0.42
N ALA A 239 13.10 -19.97 -0.82
CA ALA A 239 14.42 -20.55 -1.07
C ALA A 239 15.57 -19.58 -0.74
N GLU A 240 15.44 -18.29 -1.05
CA GLU A 240 16.54 -17.34 -1.02
C GLU A 240 16.63 -16.55 0.31
N LEU A 241 15.50 -16.37 1.01
CA LEU A 241 15.47 -15.58 2.26
C LEU A 241 16.45 -16.09 3.33
N PRO A 242 16.55 -17.40 3.64
CA PRO A 242 17.49 -17.87 4.66
C PRO A 242 18.94 -17.52 4.34
N GLY A 243 19.34 -17.56 3.07
CA GLY A 243 20.67 -17.15 2.62
C GLY A 243 20.91 -15.65 2.79
N LEU A 244 19.89 -14.83 2.51
CA LEU A 244 19.97 -13.38 2.72
C LEU A 244 20.27 -13.01 4.18
N TRP A 245 19.67 -13.74 5.13
CA TRP A 245 19.92 -13.58 6.58
C TRP A 245 21.33 -13.95 7.02
N GLN A 246 22.10 -14.67 6.20
CA GLN A 246 23.49 -15.01 6.50
C GLN A 246 24.46 -13.90 6.05
N VAL A 247 24.09 -13.11 5.05
CA VAL A 247 25.02 -12.17 4.38
C VAL A 247 24.70 -10.70 4.61
N ARG A 248 23.45 -10.35 4.97
CA ARG A 248 23.02 -8.98 5.25
C ARG A 248 22.97 -8.69 6.76
N THR A 249 23.10 -7.42 7.13
CA THR A 249 22.93 -6.99 8.53
C THR A 249 21.47 -7.16 8.99
N PRO A 250 21.22 -7.34 10.30
CA PRO A 250 19.87 -7.55 10.83
C PRO A 250 18.85 -6.45 10.47
N GLU A 251 19.28 -5.19 10.45
CA GLU A 251 18.42 -4.06 10.06
C GLU A 251 17.94 -4.19 8.61
N VAL A 252 18.87 -4.46 7.70
CA VAL A 252 18.61 -4.50 6.26
C VAL A 252 17.75 -5.70 5.91
N VAL A 253 18.14 -6.88 6.41
CA VAL A 253 17.41 -8.11 6.12
C VAL A 253 16.05 -8.15 6.78
N GLY A 254 15.90 -7.56 7.96
CA GLY A 254 14.60 -7.46 8.62
C GLY A 254 13.60 -6.70 7.76
N ARG A 255 14.02 -5.56 7.19
CA ARG A 255 13.18 -4.77 6.30
C ARG A 255 12.94 -5.46 4.95
N LEU A 256 13.95 -6.12 4.36
CA LEU A 256 13.76 -6.92 3.13
C LEU A 256 12.81 -8.10 3.35
N THR A 257 12.85 -8.74 4.52
CA THR A 257 11.95 -9.85 4.89
C THR A 257 10.48 -9.41 4.80
N GLN A 258 10.18 -8.21 5.30
CA GLN A 258 8.83 -7.63 5.26
C GLN A 258 8.46 -7.17 3.85
N LEU A 259 9.33 -6.38 3.20
CA LEU A 259 9.04 -5.79 1.90
C LEU A 259 8.92 -6.81 0.78
N LEU A 260 9.66 -7.93 0.86
CA LEU A 260 9.63 -9.00 -0.15
C LEU A 260 8.65 -10.13 0.21
N PHE A 261 7.91 -10.04 1.31
CA PHE A 261 6.87 -11.03 1.60
C PHE A 261 5.72 -10.89 0.58
N PRO A 262 5.18 -12.01 0.03
CA PRO A 262 4.16 -12.03 -1.02
C PRO A 262 2.76 -11.61 -0.51
N SER A 263 2.64 -10.41 0.05
CA SER A 263 1.44 -9.93 0.74
C SER A 263 0.26 -9.62 -0.17
N THR A 264 0.50 -9.33 -1.46
CA THR A 264 -0.56 -9.06 -2.44
C THR A 264 -1.26 -10.34 -2.91
N LEU A 265 -0.60 -11.50 -2.79
CA LEU A 265 -1.13 -12.81 -3.13
C LEU A 265 -1.92 -13.37 -1.93
N VAL A 266 -3.09 -12.77 -1.66
CA VAL A 266 -3.95 -13.12 -0.52
C VAL A 266 -4.64 -14.47 -0.71
N ARG A 267 -3.89 -15.55 -0.48
CA ARG A 267 -4.34 -16.93 -0.69
C ARG A 267 -3.79 -17.87 0.39
N ALA A 268 -4.53 -18.93 0.68
CA ALA A 268 -4.14 -19.91 1.68
C ALA A 268 -2.87 -20.68 1.31
N ASP A 269 -2.64 -20.99 0.03
CA ASP A 269 -1.46 -21.74 -0.41
C ASP A 269 -0.14 -20.95 -0.24
N VAL A 270 -0.20 -19.60 -0.24
CA VAL A 270 0.96 -18.75 0.09
C VAL A 270 1.33 -18.91 1.57
N LEU A 271 0.34 -19.11 2.45
CA LEU A 271 0.58 -19.51 3.83
C LEU A 271 1.16 -20.93 3.91
N ASP A 272 0.76 -21.87 3.06
CA ASP A 272 1.38 -23.20 3.14
C ASP A 272 2.85 -23.16 2.67
N ARG A 273 3.13 -22.44 1.59
CA ARG A 273 4.48 -22.33 1.00
C ARG A 273 5.48 -21.61 1.88
N THR A 274 5.03 -20.63 2.67
CA THR A 274 5.92 -19.85 3.55
C THR A 274 6.05 -20.44 4.97
N GLU A 275 5.30 -21.50 5.32
CA GLU A 275 5.41 -22.19 6.63
C GLU A 275 6.81 -22.77 6.92
N PRO A 276 7.53 -23.37 5.96
CA PRO A 276 8.85 -23.95 6.22
C PRO A 276 9.87 -22.97 6.81
N LEU A 277 9.72 -21.67 6.52
CA LEU A 277 10.56 -20.60 7.06
C LEU A 277 10.42 -20.43 8.60
N LEU A 278 9.42 -21.06 9.23
CA LEU A 278 9.22 -21.04 10.67
C LEU A 278 10.00 -22.14 11.43
N ALA A 279 10.64 -23.06 10.71
CA ALA A 279 11.36 -24.18 11.32
C ALA A 279 12.54 -23.73 12.20
N GLU A 280 12.77 -24.42 13.33
CA GLU A 280 13.70 -24.00 14.39
C GLU A 280 15.15 -23.77 13.95
N HIS A 281 15.58 -24.40 12.86
CA HIS A 281 16.92 -24.24 12.31
C HIS A 281 17.17 -22.86 11.67
N HIS A 282 16.12 -22.08 11.39
CA HIS A 282 16.24 -20.71 10.89
C HIS A 282 16.47 -19.69 12.03
N PRO A 283 17.15 -18.55 11.73
CA PRO A 283 17.36 -17.48 12.71
C PRO A 283 16.05 -17.02 13.35
N ALA A 284 16.07 -16.75 14.66
CA ALA A 284 14.88 -16.33 15.40
C ALA A 284 14.24 -15.04 14.84
N GLY A 285 15.06 -14.10 14.37
CA GLY A 285 14.58 -12.87 13.73
C GLY A 285 13.82 -13.12 12.43
N LEU A 286 14.28 -14.07 11.61
CA LEU A 286 13.60 -14.51 10.39
C LEU A 286 12.25 -15.10 10.74
N ARG A 287 12.23 -16.10 11.63
CA ARG A 287 11.00 -16.78 12.05
C ARG A 287 9.96 -15.80 12.59
N ARG A 288 10.38 -14.86 13.44
CA ARG A 288 9.49 -13.83 14.00
C ARG A 288 8.87 -12.96 12.90
N LEU A 289 9.69 -12.38 12.01
CA LEU A 289 9.20 -11.48 10.97
C LEU A 289 8.32 -12.20 9.95
N VAL A 290 8.67 -13.43 9.58
CA VAL A 290 7.82 -14.25 8.71
C VAL A 290 6.51 -14.61 9.42
N ALA A 291 6.53 -14.99 10.70
CA ALA A 291 5.30 -15.24 11.46
C ALA A 291 4.38 -14.01 11.53
N GLU A 292 4.94 -12.81 11.73
CA GLU A 292 4.20 -11.54 11.70
C GLU A 292 3.54 -11.29 10.33
N GLN A 293 4.30 -11.43 9.23
CA GLN A 293 3.74 -11.25 7.88
C GLN A 293 2.68 -12.31 7.54
N ARG A 294 2.85 -13.55 8.02
CA ARG A 294 1.85 -14.61 7.88
C ARG A 294 0.58 -14.32 8.67
N ASP A 295 0.67 -13.70 9.85
CA ASP A 295 -0.51 -13.28 10.62
C ASP A 295 -1.33 -12.24 9.85
N ASP A 296 -0.66 -11.22 9.30
CA ASP A 296 -1.29 -10.22 8.44
C ASP A 296 -1.95 -10.85 7.20
N LEU A 297 -1.28 -11.79 6.53
CA LEU A 297 -1.84 -12.51 5.39
C LEU A 297 -3.04 -13.40 5.78
N ARG A 298 -2.97 -14.07 6.93
CA ARG A 298 -4.08 -14.89 7.44
C ARG A 298 -5.32 -14.05 7.72
N ARG A 299 -5.14 -12.86 8.29
CA ARG A 299 -6.23 -11.87 8.48
C ARG A 299 -6.84 -11.47 7.14
N ALA A 300 -6.00 -11.17 6.14
CA ALA A 300 -6.48 -10.79 4.83
C ALA A 300 -7.30 -11.91 4.15
N VAL A 301 -6.81 -13.16 4.23
CA VAL A 301 -7.54 -14.34 3.73
C VAL A 301 -8.88 -14.52 4.45
N ALA A 302 -8.90 -14.36 5.79
CA ALA A 302 -10.13 -14.44 6.57
C ALA A 302 -11.12 -13.33 6.19
N ALA A 303 -10.64 -12.09 6.04
CA ALA A 303 -11.47 -10.95 5.69
C ALA A 303 -12.14 -11.11 4.31
N ARG A 304 -11.42 -11.67 3.31
CA ARG A 304 -11.99 -12.00 1.99
C ARG A 304 -13.04 -13.11 2.04
N ALA A 305 -13.02 -13.96 3.06
CA ALA A 305 -13.99 -15.04 3.22
C ALA A 305 -15.31 -14.58 3.86
N VAL A 306 -15.33 -13.41 4.52
CA VAL A 306 -16.55 -12.81 5.08
C VAL A 306 -17.44 -12.32 3.94
N ARG A 307 -18.74 -12.62 4.02
CA ARG A 307 -19.74 -12.26 3.00
C ARG A 307 -20.93 -11.58 3.66
#